data_AF-A0A0G0U2W5-F1
#
_entry.id   AF-A0A0G0U2W5-F1
#
_cell.length_a   1.000
_cell.length_b   1.000
_cell.length_c   1.000
_cell.angle_alpha   90.00
_cell.angle_beta   90.00
_cell.angle_gamma   90.00
#
_symmetry.space_group_name_H-M   'P 1'
#
loop_
_entity.id
_entity.type
_entity.pdbx_description
1 polymer ?
#
loop_
_entity_poly.entity_id
_entity_poly.type
_entity_poly.pdbx_seq_one_letter_code
_entity_poly.pdbx_strand_id
1 'polypeptide(L)'
;MKSLIGAALILVAFFIHFYLPPLQTHPTPTQANQSPSVLSASSDSPTSLQPIKTESRFKEELVEKTESLPYKTVYNDDPETEAGTDTVLQEGEDGKKTTVTKLTLYEGKEYSREIVGTETQDPKDKIISRGTKIVWKTLQTADGEIRYWKKLRVWATHYDSHCLGCNEWTAIGMRQGKGVIAVDPKVIKLRSKVYVPGYGVAVAGDTGGAIKGNIIDLGFDDARTAGWKAKFVDIYLL
;
A
#
# COMPACT_ATOMS: atom_id res chain seq x y z
N MET A 1 12.52 36.21 22.62
CA MET A 1 13.44 35.18 23.17
C MET A 1 13.37 33.97 22.24
N LYS A 2 14.42 33.75 21.45
CA LYS A 2 14.55 32.64 20.49
C LYS A 2 15.13 31.45 21.26
N SER A 3 14.52 30.27 21.15
CA SER A 3 15.14 29.01 21.57
C SER A 3 15.06 28.02 20.41
N LEU A 4 16.20 27.81 19.75
CA LEU A 4 16.44 26.70 18.84
C LEU A 4 16.88 25.51 19.68
N ILE A 5 16.15 24.40 19.62
CA ILE A 5 16.62 23.11 20.14
C ILE A 5 16.97 22.27 18.91
N GLY A 6 18.27 22.04 18.73
CA GLY A 6 18.81 21.17 17.68
C GLY A 6 18.60 19.70 18.04
N ALA A 7 17.98 18.95 17.12
CA ALA A 7 17.93 17.50 17.19
C ALA A 7 19.19 16.93 16.53
N ALA A 8 20.04 16.29 17.34
CA ALA A 8 21.24 15.60 16.89
C ALA A 8 20.86 14.31 16.15
N LEU A 9 21.29 14.21 14.90
CA LEU A 9 21.14 13.02 14.05
C LEU A 9 22.24 12.01 14.46
N ILE A 10 21.87 10.98 15.20
CA ILE A 10 22.77 9.88 15.57
C ILE A 10 22.91 8.96 14.35
N LEU A 11 24.03 9.10 13.64
CA LEU A 11 24.47 8.16 12.60
C LEU A 11 25.00 6.90 13.29
N VAL A 12 24.17 5.86 13.38
CA VAL A 12 24.62 4.54 13.82
C VAL A 12 25.33 3.87 12.64
N ALA A 13 26.67 3.96 12.63
CA ALA A 13 27.50 3.18 11.72
C ALA A 13 27.49 1.71 12.17
N PHE A 14 26.66 0.88 11.53
CA PHE A 14 26.71 -0.56 11.71
C PHE A 14 27.87 -1.14 10.90
N PHE A 15 28.93 -1.53 11.61
CA PHE A 15 30.03 -2.33 11.07
C PHE A 15 29.50 -3.72 10.66
N ILE A 16 29.33 -3.94 9.37
CA ILE A 16 29.04 -5.28 8.83
C ILE A 16 30.37 -6.06 8.80
N HIS A 17 30.56 -6.96 9.75
CA HIS A 17 31.59 -7.99 9.67
C HIS A 17 31.18 -9.00 8.59
N PHE A 18 31.67 -8.82 7.37
CA PHE A 18 31.62 -9.86 6.35
C PHE A 18 32.59 -10.98 6.74
N TYR A 19 32.03 -12.10 7.21
CA TYR A 19 32.78 -13.33 7.39
C TYR A 19 33.05 -13.92 5.99
N LEU A 20 34.25 -13.69 5.44
CA LEU A 20 34.69 -14.40 4.25
C LEU A 20 34.91 -15.89 4.61
N PRO A 21 34.20 -16.84 3.99
CA PRO A 21 34.55 -18.24 4.15
C PRO A 21 35.94 -18.49 3.54
N PRO A 22 36.79 -19.32 4.18
CA PRO A 22 38.12 -19.62 3.65
C PRO A 22 38.00 -20.35 2.31
N LEU A 23 38.84 -19.96 1.35
CA LEU A 23 38.95 -20.57 0.02
C LEU A 23 39.17 -22.08 0.16
N GLN A 24 38.22 -22.88 -0.32
CA GLN A 24 38.38 -24.33 -0.46
C GLN A 24 39.38 -24.63 -1.56
N THR A 25 40.53 -25.19 -1.19
CA THR A 25 41.52 -25.74 -2.12
C THR A 25 41.02 -27.07 -2.66
N HIS A 26 40.75 -27.16 -3.96
CA HIS A 26 40.50 -28.44 -4.63
C HIS A 26 41.78 -29.28 -4.75
N PRO A 27 41.69 -30.62 -4.68
CA PRO A 27 42.84 -31.51 -4.64
C PRO A 27 43.47 -31.74 -6.01
N THR A 28 44.80 -31.78 -6.03
CA THR A 28 45.67 -32.09 -7.17
C THR A 28 45.53 -33.56 -7.60
N PRO A 29 45.51 -33.90 -8.90
CA PRO A 29 45.50 -35.28 -9.33
C PRO A 29 46.90 -35.92 -9.19
N THR A 30 46.92 -37.06 -8.51
CA THR A 30 48.05 -37.98 -8.40
C THR A 30 48.34 -38.65 -9.74
N GLN A 31 49.60 -38.65 -10.19
CA GLN A 31 50.21 -39.89 -10.69
C GLN A 31 51.75 -39.88 -10.63
N ALA A 32 52.25 -40.93 -9.97
CA ALA A 32 53.48 -41.68 -10.16
C ALA A 32 54.80 -40.94 -10.41
N ASN A 33 55.70 -41.05 -9.43
CA ASN A 33 57.15 -41.01 -9.67
C ASN A 33 57.78 -42.27 -9.07
N GLN A 34 58.25 -43.17 -9.94
CA GLN A 34 59.43 -43.98 -9.65
C GLN A 34 60.56 -43.36 -10.47
N SER A 35 61.58 -42.88 -9.76
CA SER A 35 62.83 -42.40 -10.34
C SER A 35 63.64 -43.58 -10.89
N PRO A 36 64.51 -43.30 -11.88
CA PRO A 36 65.92 -43.39 -11.52
C PRO A 36 66.77 -42.23 -12.04
N SER A 37 67.80 -41.95 -11.25
CA SER A 37 68.86 -40.98 -11.48
C SER A 37 69.81 -41.43 -12.59
N VAL A 38 70.13 -40.57 -13.57
CA VAL A 38 71.48 -40.59 -14.19
C VAL A 38 71.84 -39.26 -14.87
N LEU A 39 73.01 -38.75 -14.44
CA LEU A 39 74.09 -38.04 -15.13
C LEU A 39 73.85 -36.93 -16.19
N SER A 40 74.60 -35.86 -15.92
CA SER A 40 75.49 -35.11 -16.80
C SER A 40 75.01 -33.78 -17.39
N ALA A 41 75.97 -32.85 -17.35
CA ALA A 41 75.84 -31.43 -17.56
C ALA A 41 75.69 -31.04 -19.03
N SER A 42 74.97 -29.94 -19.27
CA SER A 42 75.46 -28.92 -20.20
C SER A 42 74.88 -27.57 -19.81
N SER A 43 75.78 -26.60 -19.78
CA SER A 43 75.54 -25.18 -19.57
C SER A 43 74.77 -24.59 -20.74
N ASP A 44 73.64 -23.93 -20.46
CA ASP A 44 73.25 -22.76 -21.23
C ASP A 44 72.41 -21.79 -20.39
N SER A 45 72.97 -20.58 -20.25
CA SER A 45 72.39 -19.25 -19.96
C SER A 45 71.14 -19.14 -19.05
N PRO A 46 71.19 -18.38 -17.94
CA PRO A 46 70.01 -18.12 -17.13
C PRO A 46 69.11 -17.11 -17.87
N THR A 47 68.11 -17.61 -18.61
CA THR A 47 66.99 -16.76 -19.02
C THR A 47 66.20 -16.44 -17.75
N SER A 48 66.43 -15.25 -17.21
CA SER A 48 65.65 -14.69 -16.11
C SER A 48 64.18 -14.63 -16.55
N LEU A 49 63.38 -15.57 -16.05
CA LEU A 49 61.93 -15.53 -16.20
C LEU A 49 61.43 -14.33 -15.38
N GLN A 50 61.25 -13.19 -16.03
CA GLN A 50 60.52 -12.10 -15.40
C GLN A 50 59.06 -12.54 -15.20
N PRO A 51 58.45 -12.25 -14.04
CA PRO A 51 57.07 -12.60 -13.79
C PRO A 51 56.18 -11.89 -14.83
N ILE A 52 55.45 -12.67 -15.64
CA ILE A 52 54.48 -12.15 -16.60
C ILE A 52 53.31 -11.56 -15.82
N LYS A 53 53.22 -10.23 -15.79
CA LYS A 53 52.08 -9.52 -15.20
C LYS A 53 50.90 -9.62 -16.16
N THR A 54 49.87 -10.38 -15.80
CA THR A 54 48.61 -10.42 -16.53
C THR A 54 47.59 -9.53 -15.83
N GLU A 55 46.86 -8.72 -16.60
CA GLU A 55 45.76 -7.89 -16.09
C GLU A 55 44.44 -8.49 -16.59
N SER A 56 43.50 -8.72 -15.67
CA SER A 56 42.17 -9.20 -16.02
C SER A 56 41.39 -8.11 -16.76
N ARG A 57 40.73 -8.47 -17.86
CA ARG A 57 39.78 -7.57 -18.55
C ARG A 57 38.41 -7.52 -17.86
N PHE A 58 38.18 -8.39 -16.88
CA PHE A 58 36.93 -8.40 -16.12
C PHE A 58 36.97 -7.38 -14.99
N LYS A 59 35.89 -6.62 -14.84
CA LYS A 59 35.66 -5.69 -13.74
C LYS A 59 34.45 -6.17 -12.94
N GLU A 60 34.52 -6.11 -11.62
CA GLU A 60 33.39 -6.40 -10.73
C GLU A 60 32.82 -5.08 -10.18
N GLU A 61 31.50 -5.01 -10.07
CA GLU A 61 30.77 -3.85 -9.55
C GLU A 61 29.62 -4.31 -8.65
N LEU A 62 29.43 -3.66 -7.50
CA LEU A 62 28.29 -3.92 -6.63
C LEU A 62 27.22 -2.86 -6.89
N VAL A 63 26.02 -3.31 -7.24
CA VAL A 63 24.87 -2.45 -7.46
C VAL A 63 23.80 -2.79 -6.42
N GLU A 64 23.36 -1.76 -5.71
CA GLU A 64 22.27 -1.87 -4.75
C GLU A 64 20.96 -1.48 -5.41
N LYS A 65 19.94 -2.32 -5.22
CA LYS A 65 18.56 -2.03 -5.61
C LYS A 65 17.67 -2.12 -4.39
N THR A 66 17.02 -1.01 -4.03
CA THR A 66 16.04 -0.97 -2.94
C THR A 66 14.63 -0.94 -3.51
N GLU A 67 13.77 -1.82 -3.00
CA GLU A 67 12.35 -1.90 -3.29
C GLU A 67 11.55 -1.59 -2.01
N SER A 68 10.51 -0.76 -2.12
CA SER A 68 9.62 -0.45 -0.98
C SER A 68 8.66 -1.62 -0.73
N LEU A 69 8.46 -1.98 0.53
CA LEU A 69 7.46 -2.95 0.97
C LEU A 69 6.33 -2.18 1.66
N PRO A 70 5.17 -1.97 1.00
CA PRO A 70 4.12 -1.12 1.55
C PRO A 70 3.54 -1.70 2.83
N TYR A 71 3.31 -0.85 3.84
CA TYR A 71 2.60 -1.26 5.05
C TYR A 71 1.10 -1.48 4.80
N LYS A 72 0.45 -2.23 5.69
CA LYS A 72 -1.01 -2.40 5.68
C LYS A 72 -1.66 -1.52 6.73
N THR A 73 -2.92 -1.15 6.48
CA THR A 73 -3.74 -0.50 7.49
C THR A 73 -4.62 -1.53 8.20
N VAL A 74 -4.48 -1.63 9.52
CA VAL A 74 -5.25 -2.51 10.39
C VAL A 74 -6.24 -1.66 11.18
N TYR A 75 -7.51 -2.09 11.17
CA TYR A 75 -8.58 -1.41 11.88
C TYR A 75 -8.99 -2.23 13.10
N ASN A 76 -8.99 -1.60 14.27
CA ASN A 76 -9.48 -2.18 15.52
C ASN A 76 -10.77 -1.46 15.93
N ASP A 77 -11.84 -2.21 16.17
CA ASP A 77 -13.12 -1.62 16.56
C ASP A 77 -13.12 -1.30 18.06
N ASP A 78 -13.52 -0.07 18.39
CA ASP A 78 -13.62 0.46 19.75
C ASP A 78 -15.09 0.73 20.10
N PRO A 79 -15.71 -0.06 21.00
CA PRO A 79 -17.10 0.11 21.40
C PRO A 79 -17.35 1.29 22.35
N GLU A 80 -16.31 1.93 22.88
CA GLU A 80 -16.44 3.06 23.81
C GLU A 80 -16.38 4.43 23.13
N THR A 81 -15.81 4.50 21.93
CA THR A 81 -15.67 5.72 21.14
C THR A 81 -16.84 5.88 20.15
N GLU A 82 -17.35 7.12 19.98
CA GLU A 82 -18.49 7.44 19.09
C GLU A 82 -18.25 6.95 17.66
N ALA A 83 -19.27 6.33 17.08
CA ALA A 83 -19.26 5.79 15.73
C ALA A 83 -18.85 6.83 14.66
N GLY A 84 -17.82 6.50 13.89
CA GLY A 84 -17.26 7.40 12.86
C GLY A 84 -16.15 8.32 13.34
N THR A 85 -15.71 8.18 14.59
CA THR A 85 -14.47 8.78 15.08
C THR A 85 -13.34 7.78 14.91
N ASP A 86 -12.38 8.10 14.05
CA ASP A 86 -11.19 7.27 13.82
C ASP A 86 -9.98 7.91 14.50
N THR A 87 -9.20 7.12 15.23
CA THR A 87 -7.98 7.57 15.92
C THR A 87 -6.81 6.72 15.46
N VAL A 88 -5.73 7.35 14.99
CA VAL A 88 -4.50 6.63 14.66
C VAL A 88 -3.78 6.26 15.95
N LEU A 89 -3.67 4.96 16.23
CA LEU A 89 -2.92 4.44 17.38
C LEU A 89 -1.44 4.25 17.05
N GLN A 90 -1.13 3.93 15.80
CA GLN A 90 0.22 3.75 15.29
C GLN A 90 0.29 4.20 13.84
N GLU A 91 1.27 5.03 13.50
CA GLU A 91 1.56 5.37 12.10
C GLU A 91 2.25 4.21 11.38
N GLY A 92 1.92 4.06 10.10
CA GLY A 92 2.53 3.03 9.26
C GLY A 92 3.89 3.48 8.74
N GLU A 93 4.81 2.52 8.61
CA GLU A 93 6.12 2.74 8.01
C GLU A 93 6.37 1.66 6.96
N ASP A 94 6.64 2.06 5.72
CA ASP A 94 7.02 1.13 4.66
C ASP A 94 8.32 0.41 5.04
N GLY A 95 8.33 -0.89 4.81
CA GLY A 95 9.52 -1.70 4.86
C GLY A 95 10.35 -1.51 3.60
N LYS A 96 11.53 -2.12 3.57
CA LYS A 96 12.44 -2.04 2.43
C LYS A 96 13.12 -3.38 2.20
N LYS A 97 13.26 -3.74 0.93
CA LYS A 97 14.09 -4.86 0.50
C LYS A 97 15.26 -4.32 -0.31
N THR A 98 16.47 -4.49 0.19
CA THR A 98 17.69 -4.09 -0.52
C THR A 98 18.39 -5.34 -1.03
N THR A 99 18.55 -5.43 -2.34
CA THR A 99 19.27 -6.51 -3.00
C THR A 99 20.59 -5.98 -3.54
N VAL A 100 21.69 -6.59 -3.10
CA VAL A 100 23.03 -6.29 -3.60
C VAL A 100 23.36 -7.28 -4.71
N THR A 101 23.52 -6.77 -5.92
CA THR A 101 23.90 -7.56 -7.09
C THR A 101 25.35 -7.27 -7.44
N LYS A 102 26.17 -8.31 -7.50
CA LYS A 102 27.50 -8.26 -8.09
C LYS A 102 27.37 -8.42 -9.60
N LEU A 103 27.78 -7.40 -10.34
CA LEU A 103 27.90 -7.42 -11.79
C LEU A 103 29.36 -7.69 -12.17
N THR A 104 29.57 -8.68 -13.03
CA THR A 104 30.86 -8.92 -13.69
C THR A 104 30.77 -8.36 -15.09
N LEU A 105 31.65 -7.43 -15.43
CA LEU A 105 31.70 -6.73 -16.70
C LEU A 105 32.90 -7.22 -17.51
N TYR A 106 32.73 -7.46 -18.80
CA TYR A 106 33.81 -7.69 -19.76
C TYR A 106 33.78 -6.58 -20.81
N GLU A 107 34.89 -5.84 -20.96
CA GLU A 107 34.99 -4.71 -21.90
C GLU A 107 33.84 -3.69 -21.75
N GLY A 108 33.41 -3.46 -20.50
CA GLY A 108 32.34 -2.51 -20.16
C GLY A 108 30.91 -3.03 -20.39
N LYS A 109 30.73 -4.28 -20.83
CA LYS A 109 29.41 -4.91 -21.00
C LYS A 109 29.16 -5.93 -19.90
N GLU A 110 27.92 -6.03 -19.42
CA GLU A 110 27.51 -7.05 -18.45
C GLU A 110 27.77 -8.46 -19.01
N TYR A 111 28.64 -9.20 -18.32
CA TYR A 111 28.95 -10.59 -18.61
C TYR A 111 28.12 -11.53 -17.73
N SER A 112 28.03 -11.23 -16.42
CA SER A 112 27.20 -11.99 -15.49
C SER A 112 26.70 -11.14 -14.34
N ARG A 113 25.62 -11.58 -13.71
CA ARG A 113 25.10 -11.03 -12.46
C ARG A 113 24.88 -12.11 -11.42
N GLU A 114 25.19 -11.79 -10.18
CA GLU A 114 24.99 -12.67 -9.02
C GLU A 114 24.41 -11.85 -7.87
N ILE A 115 23.35 -12.35 -7.23
CA ILE A 115 22.84 -11.75 -5.99
C ILE A 115 23.75 -12.20 -4.87
N VAL A 116 24.47 -11.27 -4.26
CA VAL A 116 25.43 -11.56 -3.18
C VAL A 116 24.86 -11.25 -1.80
N GLY A 117 23.72 -10.55 -1.74
CA GLY A 117 23.05 -10.23 -0.49
C GLY A 117 21.63 -9.76 -0.69
N THR A 118 20.78 -10.01 0.30
CA THR A 118 19.46 -9.41 0.41
C THR A 118 19.21 -9.09 1.87
N GLU A 119 18.87 -7.83 2.13
CA GLU A 119 18.43 -7.36 3.44
C GLU A 119 16.97 -6.95 3.33
N THR A 120 16.17 -7.34 4.32
CA THR A 120 14.74 -7.01 4.37
C THR A 120 14.43 -6.38 5.72
N GLN A 121 13.86 -5.19 5.66
CA GLN A 121 13.23 -4.50 6.78
C GLN A 121 11.71 -4.63 6.58
N ASP A 122 11.04 -5.28 7.52
CA ASP A 122 9.58 -5.46 7.46
C ASP A 122 8.85 -4.12 7.65
N PRO A 123 7.71 -3.92 6.96
CA PRO A 123 6.86 -2.76 7.20
C PRO A 123 6.24 -2.81 8.60
N LYS A 124 5.95 -1.62 9.14
CA LYS A 124 5.10 -1.46 10.33
C LYS A 124 3.72 -1.05 9.89
N ASP A 125 2.72 -1.83 10.24
CA ASP A 125 1.35 -1.54 9.89
C ASP A 125 0.83 -0.26 10.57
N LYS A 126 -0.01 0.49 9.85
CA LYS A 126 -0.77 1.60 10.41
C LYS A 126 -1.96 1.04 11.18
N ILE A 127 -2.08 1.38 12.46
CA ILE A 127 -3.18 0.90 13.31
C ILE A 127 -4.14 2.05 13.56
N ILE A 128 -5.41 1.86 13.17
CA ILE A 128 -6.49 2.82 13.36
C ILE A 128 -7.55 2.21 14.28
N SER A 129 -7.85 2.89 15.38
CA SER A 129 -9.00 2.60 16.24
C SER A 129 -10.25 3.24 15.63
N ARG A 130 -11.28 2.45 15.33
CA ARG A 130 -12.56 2.92 14.81
C ARG A 130 -13.60 2.93 15.91
N GLY A 131 -14.13 4.09 16.25
CA GLY A 131 -15.27 4.19 17.14
C GLY A 131 -16.49 3.48 16.57
N THR A 132 -17.20 2.73 17.42
CA THR A 132 -18.41 1.97 17.06
C THR A 132 -19.60 2.24 18.00
N LYS A 133 -19.42 3.08 19.03
CA LYS A 133 -20.48 3.47 19.97
C LYS A 133 -21.55 4.31 19.28
N ILE A 134 -22.76 3.81 19.21
CA ILE A 134 -23.90 4.56 18.66
C ILE A 134 -24.37 5.56 19.71
N VAL A 135 -24.16 6.86 19.45
CA VAL A 135 -24.65 7.96 20.28
C VAL A 135 -25.75 8.68 19.53
N TRP A 136 -26.96 8.64 20.08
CA TRP A 136 -28.11 9.29 19.46
C TRP A 136 -28.18 10.77 19.82
N LYS A 137 -28.43 11.59 18.80
CA LYS A 137 -28.58 13.04 18.83
C LYS A 137 -29.93 13.43 18.25
N THR A 138 -30.42 14.62 18.60
CA THR A 138 -31.68 15.16 18.08
C THR A 138 -31.42 16.36 17.16
N LEU A 139 -32.25 16.53 16.14
CA LEU A 139 -32.22 17.67 15.22
C LEU A 139 -33.65 18.14 14.94
N GLN A 140 -33.89 19.45 15.08
CA GLN A 140 -35.13 20.06 14.62
C GLN A 140 -35.06 20.32 13.12
N THR A 141 -36.05 19.80 12.38
CA THR A 141 -36.16 19.97 10.93
C THR A 141 -37.47 20.66 10.56
N ALA A 142 -37.64 21.04 9.30
CA ALA A 142 -38.90 21.59 8.82
C ALA A 142 -40.07 20.58 8.94
N ASP A 143 -39.77 19.29 8.88
CA ASP A 143 -40.75 18.20 8.95
C ASP A 143 -40.95 17.66 10.39
N GLY A 144 -40.27 18.24 11.39
CA GLY A 144 -40.34 17.86 12.79
C GLY A 144 -38.99 17.47 13.40
N GLU A 145 -39.02 17.03 14.66
CA GLU A 145 -37.84 16.52 15.36
C GLU A 145 -37.45 15.13 14.83
N ILE A 146 -36.18 14.96 14.49
CA ILE A 146 -35.61 13.66 14.15
C ILE A 146 -34.53 13.25 15.16
N ARG A 147 -34.36 11.95 15.33
CA ARG A 147 -33.26 11.35 16.09
C ARG A 147 -32.30 10.69 15.10
N TYR A 148 -31.01 10.97 15.24
CA TYR A 148 -29.98 10.44 14.35
C TYR A 148 -28.75 10.03 15.15
N TRP A 149 -27.95 9.11 14.63
CA TRP A 149 -26.73 8.63 15.31
C TRP A 149 -25.45 8.86 14.50
N LYS A 150 -25.57 9.21 13.21
CA LYS A 150 -24.43 9.54 12.36
C LYS A 150 -24.77 10.68 11.42
N LYS A 151 -23.84 11.61 11.26
CA LYS A 151 -23.89 12.70 10.26
C LYS A 151 -22.83 12.43 9.21
N LEU A 152 -23.20 12.49 7.93
CA LEU A 152 -22.28 12.30 6.81
C LEU A 152 -22.42 13.44 5.81
N ARG A 153 -21.31 14.00 5.35
CA ARG A 153 -21.31 14.93 4.21
C ARG A 153 -21.12 14.12 2.93
N VAL A 154 -22.08 14.23 2.02
CA VAL A 154 -22.13 13.45 0.78
C VAL A 154 -22.36 14.35 -0.43
N TRP A 155 -21.91 13.92 -1.60
CA TRP A 155 -22.34 14.49 -2.87
C TRP A 155 -23.66 13.82 -3.29
N ALA A 156 -24.74 14.59 -3.34
CA ALA A 156 -26.07 14.05 -3.62
C ALA A 156 -26.52 14.43 -5.03
N THR A 157 -26.62 13.44 -5.91
CA THR A 157 -27.25 13.53 -7.24
C THR A 157 -28.71 13.08 -7.17
N HIS A 158 -29.37 12.97 -8.32
CA HIS A 158 -30.71 12.38 -8.38
C HIS A 158 -30.90 11.54 -9.65
N TYR A 159 -31.80 10.56 -9.57
CA TYR A 159 -32.19 9.68 -10.67
C TYR A 159 -33.70 9.45 -10.68
N ASP A 160 -34.19 8.89 -11.79
CA ASP A 160 -35.55 8.39 -11.91
C ASP A 160 -35.57 7.07 -12.69
N SER A 161 -36.80 6.56 -12.89
CA SER A 161 -37.09 5.32 -13.59
C SER A 161 -36.93 5.36 -15.10
N HIS A 162 -36.83 6.54 -15.69
CA HIS A 162 -37.03 6.75 -17.12
C HIS A 162 -35.73 6.65 -17.93
N CYS A 163 -34.65 6.17 -17.33
CA CYS A 163 -33.39 5.94 -18.02
C CYS A 163 -33.39 4.65 -18.89
N LEU A 164 -32.67 4.71 -20.01
CA LEU A 164 -32.53 3.57 -20.92
C LEU A 164 -31.81 2.41 -20.21
N GLY A 165 -32.51 1.29 -20.02
CA GLY A 165 -32.00 0.11 -19.31
C GLY A 165 -32.32 0.06 -17.81
N CYS A 166 -33.01 1.07 -17.28
CA CYS A 166 -33.49 1.10 -15.91
C CYS A 166 -34.82 0.31 -15.78
N ASN A 167 -35.06 -0.25 -14.59
CA ASN A 167 -36.31 -0.94 -14.28
C ASN A 167 -36.88 -0.42 -12.95
N GLU A 168 -38.14 -0.74 -12.65
CA GLU A 168 -38.88 -0.23 -11.48
C GLU A 168 -38.40 -0.73 -10.11
N TRP A 169 -37.34 -1.53 -10.06
CA TRP A 169 -36.90 -2.25 -8.88
C TRP A 169 -35.47 -1.87 -8.49
N THR A 170 -35.30 -1.55 -7.21
CA THR A 170 -33.98 -1.24 -6.66
C THR A 170 -33.21 -2.52 -6.29
N ALA A 171 -31.93 -2.38 -5.95
CA ALA A 171 -31.06 -3.48 -5.54
C ALA A 171 -31.62 -4.38 -4.42
N ILE A 172 -32.49 -3.86 -3.55
CA ILE A 172 -33.15 -4.66 -2.50
C ILE A 172 -34.61 -5.02 -2.79
N GLY A 173 -35.07 -4.78 -4.02
CA GLY A 173 -36.43 -5.13 -4.47
C GLY A 173 -37.52 -4.15 -4.04
N MET A 174 -37.17 -2.90 -3.71
CA MET A 174 -38.17 -1.85 -3.48
C MET A 174 -38.60 -1.24 -4.82
N ARG A 175 -39.81 -0.66 -4.85
CA ARG A 175 -40.19 0.24 -5.95
C ARG A 175 -39.29 1.46 -5.91
N GLN A 176 -38.69 1.81 -7.04
CA GLN A 176 -37.97 3.08 -7.16
C GLN A 176 -38.94 4.27 -7.09
N GLY A 177 -38.38 5.45 -6.85
CA GLY A 177 -39.13 6.69 -6.72
C GLY A 177 -38.74 7.46 -5.47
N LYS A 178 -39.50 8.51 -5.18
CA LYS A 178 -39.20 9.37 -4.02
C LYS A 178 -39.24 8.57 -2.71
N GLY A 179 -38.22 8.75 -1.88
CA GLY A 179 -38.04 8.04 -0.61
C GLY A 179 -37.10 6.84 -0.67
N VAL A 180 -36.57 6.49 -1.84
CA VAL A 180 -35.51 5.48 -1.98
C VAL A 180 -34.25 6.12 -2.56
N ILE A 181 -33.09 5.82 -2.00
CA ILE A 181 -31.81 6.36 -2.45
C ILE A 181 -30.84 5.23 -2.83
N ALA A 182 -29.99 5.52 -3.82
CA ALA A 182 -28.84 4.70 -4.13
C ALA A 182 -27.64 5.13 -3.29
N VAL A 183 -26.88 4.17 -2.78
CA VAL A 183 -25.70 4.41 -1.92
C VAL A 183 -24.56 3.46 -2.27
N ASP A 184 -23.36 3.74 -1.72
CA ASP A 184 -22.32 2.73 -1.57
C ASP A 184 -22.56 1.93 -0.27
N PRO A 185 -22.86 0.61 -0.34
CA PRO A 185 -23.09 -0.23 0.84
C PRO A 185 -21.90 -0.30 1.82
N LYS A 186 -20.68 0.02 1.36
CA LYS A 186 -19.48 0.10 2.23
C LYS A 186 -19.51 1.32 3.14
N VAL A 187 -20.26 2.36 2.79
CA VAL A 187 -20.37 3.62 3.55
C VAL A 187 -21.71 3.72 4.28
N ILE A 188 -22.81 3.44 3.60
CA ILE A 188 -24.17 3.42 4.15
C ILE A 188 -24.76 2.06 3.84
N LYS A 189 -25.01 1.25 4.88
CA LYS A 189 -25.57 -0.09 4.69
C LYS A 189 -26.95 0.00 4.04
N LEU A 190 -27.26 -0.95 3.15
CA LEU A 190 -28.61 -1.07 2.61
C LEU A 190 -29.61 -1.29 3.76
N ARG A 191 -30.84 -0.84 3.54
CA ARG A 191 -31.95 -0.76 4.52
C ARG A 191 -31.77 0.29 5.63
N SER A 192 -30.65 1.02 5.67
CA SER A 192 -30.54 2.18 6.56
C SER A 192 -31.58 3.25 6.21
N LYS A 193 -32.15 3.89 7.24
CA LYS A 193 -32.98 5.09 7.08
C LYS A 193 -32.11 6.33 7.21
N VAL A 194 -32.34 7.31 6.34
CA VAL A 194 -31.62 8.57 6.36
C VAL A 194 -32.59 9.74 6.24
N TYR A 195 -32.24 10.88 6.81
CA TYR A 195 -32.86 12.15 6.51
C TYR A 195 -31.92 13.00 5.66
N VAL A 196 -32.46 13.53 4.56
CA VAL A 196 -31.75 14.40 3.62
C VAL A 196 -32.46 15.76 3.60
N PRO A 197 -31.83 16.83 4.09
CA PRO A 197 -32.43 18.17 4.08
C PRO A 197 -32.88 18.60 2.68
N GLY A 198 -34.14 19.00 2.56
CA GLY A 198 -34.77 19.41 1.30
C GLY A 198 -35.28 18.27 0.41
N TYR A 199 -35.11 17.01 0.82
CA TYR A 199 -35.66 15.84 0.14
C TYR A 199 -36.60 15.04 1.06
N GLY A 200 -36.20 14.85 2.32
CA GLY A 200 -36.98 14.18 3.36
C GLY A 200 -36.32 12.90 3.87
N VAL A 201 -37.11 12.05 4.52
CA VAL A 201 -36.69 10.73 4.98
C VAL A 201 -36.67 9.74 3.82
N ALA A 202 -35.64 8.91 3.76
CA ALA A 202 -35.45 7.92 2.72
C ALA A 202 -34.81 6.63 3.22
N VAL A 203 -34.93 5.57 2.44
CA VAL A 203 -34.29 4.28 2.67
C VAL A 203 -33.14 4.09 1.68
N ALA A 204 -31.99 3.66 2.18
CA ALA A 204 -30.90 3.14 1.36
C ALA A 204 -31.32 1.82 0.71
N GLY A 205 -32.04 1.91 -0.41
CA GLY A 205 -32.67 0.77 -1.08
C GLY A 205 -31.99 0.36 -2.37
N ASP A 206 -31.08 1.17 -2.89
CA ASP A 206 -30.48 0.92 -4.19
C ASP A 206 -28.96 1.08 -4.19
N THR A 207 -28.34 0.67 -5.30
CA THR A 207 -26.90 0.84 -5.57
C THR A 207 -26.70 1.23 -7.01
N GLY A 208 -25.62 1.97 -7.30
CA GLY A 208 -25.24 2.30 -8.67
C GLY A 208 -23.75 2.07 -8.93
N GLY A 209 -23.39 1.82 -10.18
CA GLY A 209 -21.99 1.68 -10.60
C GLY A 209 -21.15 2.91 -10.24
N ALA A 210 -21.70 4.10 -10.50
CA ALA A 210 -21.07 5.40 -10.21
C ALA A 210 -21.24 5.85 -8.74
N ILE A 211 -22.13 5.21 -7.98
CA ILE A 211 -22.42 5.58 -6.59
C ILE A 211 -21.44 4.85 -5.68
N LYS A 212 -20.29 5.49 -5.44
CA LYS A 212 -19.15 4.97 -4.69
C LYS A 212 -18.65 5.99 -3.67
N GLY A 213 -18.28 5.52 -2.49
CA GLY A 213 -17.86 6.38 -1.38
C GLY A 213 -18.99 7.27 -0.86
N ASN A 214 -18.67 8.53 -0.58
CA ASN A 214 -19.62 9.52 -0.03
C ASN A 214 -20.47 10.17 -1.14
N ILE A 215 -21.01 9.36 -2.04
CA ILE A 215 -21.95 9.78 -3.09
C ILE A 215 -23.28 9.08 -2.85
N ILE A 216 -24.38 9.80 -2.98
CA ILE A 216 -25.73 9.24 -2.95
C ILE A 216 -26.51 9.70 -4.18
N ASP A 217 -27.47 8.89 -4.61
CA ASP A 217 -28.40 9.24 -5.67
C ASP A 217 -29.82 9.25 -5.12
N LEU A 218 -30.48 10.40 -5.18
CA LEU A 218 -31.84 10.57 -4.66
C LEU A 218 -32.86 10.10 -5.71
N GLY A 219 -33.69 9.13 -5.37
CA GLY A 219 -34.77 8.67 -6.25
C GLY A 219 -35.87 9.72 -6.37
N PHE A 220 -36.36 9.94 -7.58
CA PHE A 220 -37.56 10.72 -7.82
C PHE A 220 -38.48 9.98 -8.78
N ASP A 221 -39.77 10.33 -8.75
CA ASP A 221 -40.73 9.76 -9.69
C ASP A 221 -40.50 10.32 -11.11
N ASP A 222 -40.13 11.61 -11.21
CA ASP A 222 -39.60 12.24 -12.43
C ASP A 222 -38.45 13.19 -12.05
N ALA A 223 -37.23 12.85 -12.50
CA ALA A 223 -36.02 13.59 -12.20
C ALA A 223 -36.01 14.97 -12.85
N ARG A 224 -36.72 15.18 -13.97
CA ARG A 224 -36.74 16.44 -14.72
C ARG A 224 -37.51 17.53 -13.97
N THR A 225 -38.52 17.13 -13.21
CA THR A 225 -39.37 18.04 -12.43
C THR A 225 -39.04 18.07 -10.94
N ALA A 226 -38.10 17.23 -10.49
CA ALA A 226 -37.71 17.08 -9.10
C ALA A 226 -37.19 18.38 -8.44
N GLY A 227 -36.63 19.30 -9.23
CA GLY A 227 -36.07 20.56 -8.72
C GLY A 227 -34.79 20.41 -7.88
N TRP A 228 -34.28 19.19 -7.69
CA TRP A 228 -33.02 18.94 -7.01
C TRP A 228 -31.84 19.30 -7.92
N LYS A 229 -30.81 19.93 -7.35
CA LYS A 229 -29.54 20.19 -8.03
C LYS A 229 -28.43 19.47 -7.28
N ALA A 230 -27.57 18.78 -8.02
CA ALA A 230 -26.45 18.06 -7.43
C ALA A 230 -25.58 18.99 -6.57
N LYS A 231 -25.36 18.59 -5.32
CA LYS A 231 -24.63 19.42 -4.34
C LYS A 231 -24.12 18.56 -3.18
N PHE A 232 -23.15 19.12 -2.45
CA PHE A 232 -22.81 18.59 -1.15
C PHE A 232 -23.93 18.89 -0.15
N VAL A 233 -24.35 17.86 0.58
CA VAL A 233 -25.35 17.96 1.65
C VAL A 233 -24.93 17.10 2.83
N ASP A 234 -25.26 17.57 4.03
CA ASP A 234 -25.10 16.79 5.24
C ASP A 234 -26.37 15.95 5.45
N ILE A 235 -26.21 14.63 5.45
CA ILE A 235 -27.28 13.67 5.71
C ILE A 235 -27.16 13.08 7.11
N TYR A 236 -28.27 12.54 7.60
CA TYR A 236 -28.40 12.07 8.97
C TYR A 236 -28.92 10.63 8.96
N LEU A 237 -28.15 9.67 9.46
CA LEU A 237 -28.62 8.29 9.62
C LEU A 237 -29.50 8.20 10.87
N LEU A 238 -30.71 7.71 10.65
CA LEU A 238 -31.77 7.56 11.65
C LEU A 238 -31.71 6.19 12.35
#